data_AF-A0A3M0JVF5-F1
#
_entry.id   AF-A0A3M0JVF5-F1
#
_cell.length_a   1.000
_cell.length_b   1.000
_cell.length_c   1.000
_cell.angle_alpha   90.00
_cell.angle_beta   90.00
_cell.angle_gamma   90.00
#
_symmetry.space_group_name_H-M   'P 1'
#
loop_
_entity.id
_entity.type
_entity.pdbx_description
1 polymer ?
#
loop_
_entity_poly.entity_id
_entity_poly.type
_entity_poly.pdbx_seq_one_letter_code
_entity_poly.pdbx_strand_id
1 'polypeptide(L)'
;MSGGAGRRRRLVLHVDLNNTVVVADTVTGQAPRAALNTFLSTVTWGRAGAAGEWEWVSDRPSLRPPCPGALSYYSRHGRDPAFTEAGPGRRFRDLHARHLRLLEWPGRPQDALSVPGEPGKRYHLILPSFFRLLDALHRDGRAFAVVFRTFGTDLPRALQAVSSALDGQHPQFPALRDVALPVDLTPGQIRCSKREVVLTQGTERLATREDRRKLYNYFSSFEGIGGFQDHFDWWARNQFSSKGGKPLWIDPHDPDIHHIFIDDNIRLDDGDTIVHPQVFSEQGSSSPRSVPTSELYNICLVQTNLLEAIADEDYFLRCVRRCEENYDRYLACMEKDTSSQQWDGQ
;
A
#
# COMPACT_ATOMS: atom_id res chain seq x y z
N MET A 1 -6.86 -6.37 -40.75
CA MET A 1 -6.96 -7.03 -39.43
C MET A 1 -6.48 -6.05 -38.37
N SER A 2 -7.37 -5.22 -37.85
CA SER A 2 -7.07 -4.32 -36.73
C SER A 2 -7.19 -5.13 -35.44
N GLY A 3 -6.06 -5.44 -34.81
CA GLY A 3 -6.06 -6.04 -33.47
C GLY A 3 -6.79 -5.09 -32.52
N GLY A 4 -7.94 -5.53 -32.00
CA GLY A 4 -8.71 -4.75 -31.05
C GLY A 4 -7.85 -4.47 -29.83
N ALA A 5 -7.61 -3.20 -29.53
CA ALA A 5 -7.11 -2.79 -28.23
C ALA A 5 -8.19 -3.20 -27.21
N GLY A 6 -7.94 -4.30 -26.48
CA GLY A 6 -8.84 -4.75 -25.43
C GLY A 6 -9.13 -3.62 -24.45
N ARG A 7 -10.39 -3.52 -24.00
CA ARG A 7 -10.82 -2.51 -23.03
C ARG A 7 -10.01 -2.68 -21.74
N ARG A 8 -9.30 -1.64 -21.28
CA ARG A 8 -8.52 -1.71 -20.04
C ARG A 8 -9.45 -1.62 -18.82
N ARG A 9 -9.38 -2.58 -17.89
CA ARG A 9 -10.17 -2.66 -16.63
C ARG A 9 -10.05 -1.41 -15.78
N ARG A 10 -11.11 -0.81 -15.23
CA ARG A 10 -10.98 0.29 -14.25
C ARG A 10 -10.13 -0.15 -13.04
N LEU A 11 -9.24 0.72 -12.58
CA LEU A 11 -8.39 0.45 -11.42
C LEU A 11 -9.06 0.93 -10.13
N VAL A 12 -8.99 0.12 -9.07
CA VAL A 12 -9.32 0.57 -7.71
C VAL A 12 -8.09 0.37 -6.85
N LEU A 13 -7.40 1.47 -6.56
CA LEU A 13 -6.13 1.47 -5.84
C LEU A 13 -6.39 1.63 -4.34
N HIS A 14 -6.19 0.55 -3.59
CA HIS A 14 -6.19 0.59 -2.14
C HIS A 14 -4.78 0.92 -1.66
N VAL A 15 -4.58 2.08 -1.05
CA VAL A 15 -3.25 2.61 -0.77
C VAL A 15 -3.09 2.84 0.73
N ASP A 16 -2.14 2.16 1.34
CA ASP A 16 -1.76 2.44 2.72
C ASP A 16 -1.08 3.81 2.86
N LEU A 17 -1.08 4.37 4.08
CA LEU A 17 -0.47 5.67 4.35
C LEU A 17 0.98 5.54 4.82
N ASN A 18 1.20 5.18 6.08
CA ASN A 18 2.49 5.30 6.75
C ASN A 18 3.52 4.33 6.16
N ASN A 19 4.74 4.81 5.86
CA ASN A 19 5.79 4.09 5.14
C ASN A 19 5.41 3.60 3.72
N THR A 20 4.19 3.87 3.27
CA THR A 20 3.71 3.59 1.92
C THR A 20 3.77 4.86 1.06
N VAL A 21 2.91 5.85 1.33
CA VAL A 21 2.94 7.17 0.66
C VAL A 21 3.22 8.32 1.62
N VAL A 22 3.20 8.09 2.93
CA VAL A 22 3.49 9.09 3.98
C VAL A 22 4.72 8.65 4.76
N VAL A 23 5.76 9.49 4.80
CA VAL A 23 7.00 9.21 5.55
C VAL A 23 6.99 9.96 6.88
N ALA A 24 5.96 9.71 7.66
CA ALA A 24 5.77 10.20 9.02
C ALA A 24 4.72 9.32 9.70
N ASP A 25 4.66 9.35 11.02
CA ASP A 25 3.63 8.62 11.77
C ASP A 25 3.14 9.48 12.93
N THR A 26 1.87 9.90 12.88
CA THR A 26 1.27 10.73 13.95
C THR A 26 0.93 9.91 15.18
N VAL A 27 0.65 8.61 15.04
CA VAL A 27 0.36 7.72 16.17
C VAL A 27 1.59 7.55 17.04
N THR A 28 2.76 7.43 16.43
CA THR A 28 4.03 7.27 17.15
C THR A 28 4.83 8.57 17.29
N GLY A 29 4.32 9.67 16.72
CA GLY A 29 4.97 10.99 16.74
C GLY A 29 6.27 11.05 15.93
N GLN A 30 6.52 10.09 15.03
CA GLN A 30 7.76 10.05 14.26
C GLN A 30 7.75 11.05 13.11
N ALA A 31 8.68 12.00 13.18
CA ALA A 31 9.04 12.86 12.06
C ALA A 31 9.78 12.08 10.94
N PRO A 32 9.89 12.61 9.72
CA PRO A 32 10.44 11.89 8.57
C PRO A 32 11.83 11.28 8.75
N ARG A 33 12.75 11.99 9.43
CA ARG A 33 14.07 11.47 9.80
C ARG A 33 13.96 10.15 10.58
N ALA A 34 13.11 10.13 11.62
CA ALA A 34 12.95 9.00 12.52
C ALA A 34 12.16 7.86 11.86
N ALA A 35 11.14 8.19 11.05
CA ALA A 35 10.39 7.22 10.26
C ALA A 35 11.29 6.50 9.25
N LEU A 36 12.14 7.24 8.53
CA LEU A 36 13.10 6.66 7.58
C LEU A 36 14.16 5.79 8.26
N ASN A 37 14.66 6.17 9.44
CA ASN A 37 15.55 5.31 10.24
C ASN A 37 14.85 4.03 10.68
N THR A 38 13.60 4.15 11.14
CA THR A 38 12.80 3.01 11.56
C THR A 38 12.60 2.06 10.38
N PHE A 39 12.20 2.57 9.21
CA PHE A 39 12.11 1.78 7.98
C PHE A 39 13.44 1.10 7.62
N LEU A 40 14.56 1.82 7.62
CA LEU A 40 15.87 1.23 7.29
C LEU A 40 16.24 0.06 8.22
N SER A 41 15.86 0.11 9.49
CA SER A 41 16.12 -1.00 10.41
C SER A 41 15.29 -2.26 10.09
N THR A 42 14.14 -2.13 9.42
CA THR A 42 13.31 -3.30 9.02
C THR A 42 13.82 -3.96 7.74
N VAL A 43 14.52 -3.23 6.87
CA VAL A 43 15.00 -3.72 5.56
C VAL A 43 16.52 -3.93 5.50
N THR A 44 17.22 -3.87 6.64
CA THR A 44 18.65 -4.16 6.73
C THR A 44 18.90 -5.43 7.53
N TRP A 45 19.79 -6.28 7.03
CA TRP A 45 19.85 -7.68 7.42
C TRP A 45 21.20 -8.10 7.99
N GLY A 46 21.16 -8.85 9.08
CA GLY A 46 22.32 -9.37 9.78
C GLY A 46 22.03 -10.66 10.52
N ARG A 47 22.96 -11.03 11.39
CA ARG A 47 22.89 -12.21 12.27
C ARG A 47 23.67 -11.93 13.56
N ALA A 48 23.41 -12.75 14.57
CA ALA A 48 24.25 -12.75 15.76
C ALA A 48 25.58 -13.45 15.45
N GLY A 49 26.69 -12.75 15.67
CA GLY A 49 28.05 -13.28 15.64
C GLY A 49 28.34 -14.17 16.85
N ALA A 50 29.55 -14.72 16.89
CA ALA A 50 29.93 -15.76 17.86
C ALA A 50 29.91 -15.28 19.32
N ALA A 51 30.17 -13.99 19.56
CA ALA A 51 30.09 -13.37 20.89
C ALA A 51 28.79 -12.56 21.10
N GLY A 52 27.79 -12.75 20.23
CA GLY A 52 26.49 -12.07 20.32
C GLY A 52 26.44 -10.67 19.68
N GLU A 53 27.54 -10.22 19.07
CA GLU A 53 27.64 -8.99 18.29
C GLU A 53 26.80 -9.05 17.00
N TRP A 54 26.43 -7.89 16.46
CA TRP A 54 25.69 -7.83 15.21
C TRP A 54 26.64 -7.90 14.01
N GLU A 55 26.49 -8.94 13.19
CA GLU A 55 27.19 -9.10 11.91
C GLU A 55 26.24 -8.82 10.74
N TRP A 56 26.63 -7.90 9.86
CA TRP A 56 25.86 -7.61 8.65
C TRP A 56 26.00 -8.72 7.62
N VAL A 57 24.87 -9.20 7.12
CA VAL A 57 24.80 -10.18 6.02
C VAL A 57 24.81 -9.48 4.66
N SER A 58 24.35 -8.23 4.61
CA SER A 58 24.32 -7.39 3.42
C SER A 58 24.76 -5.96 3.75
N ASP A 59 25.41 -5.30 2.80
CA ASP A 59 25.68 -3.86 2.80
C ASP A 59 24.56 -3.04 2.14
N ARG A 60 23.58 -3.71 1.53
CA ARG A 60 22.43 -3.10 0.85
C ARG A 60 21.11 -3.51 1.51
N PRO A 61 20.17 -2.57 1.71
CA PRO A 61 18.84 -2.92 2.14
C PRO A 61 18.09 -3.75 1.09
N SER A 62 17.18 -4.58 1.57
CA SER A 62 16.26 -5.35 0.73
C SER A 62 14.95 -5.57 1.47
N LEU A 63 13.83 -5.59 0.74
CA LEU A 63 12.51 -5.87 1.32
C LEU A 63 12.37 -7.26 1.92
N ARG A 64 13.19 -8.20 1.45
CA ARG A 64 13.21 -9.60 1.87
C ARG A 64 14.59 -9.97 2.39
N PRO A 65 14.69 -10.95 3.30
CA PRO A 65 15.97 -11.45 3.76
C PRO A 65 16.79 -11.95 2.57
N PRO A 66 18.09 -11.59 2.47
CA PRO A 66 18.93 -11.99 1.35
C PRO A 66 19.28 -13.48 1.37
N CYS A 67 19.19 -14.14 2.53
CA CYS A 67 19.40 -15.58 2.69
C CYS A 67 18.59 -16.14 3.87
N PRO A 68 18.36 -17.46 3.92
CA PRO A 68 17.73 -18.11 5.07
C PRO A 68 18.46 -17.79 6.38
N GLY A 69 17.70 -17.57 7.45
CA GLY A 69 18.23 -17.28 8.79
C GLY A 69 18.73 -15.84 9.00
N ALA A 70 18.72 -14.98 7.97
CA ALA A 70 19.00 -13.56 8.16
C ALA A 70 17.88 -12.90 8.98
N LEU A 71 18.27 -12.09 9.96
CA LEU A 71 17.36 -11.31 10.80
C LEU A 71 17.43 -9.85 10.37
N SER A 72 16.30 -9.14 10.35
CA SER A 72 16.34 -7.68 10.20
C SER A 72 16.89 -7.06 11.49
N TYR A 73 17.55 -5.90 11.40
CA TYR A 73 18.02 -5.18 12.60
C TYR A 73 16.85 -4.93 13.57
N TYR A 74 15.71 -4.52 13.04
CA TYR A 74 14.48 -4.32 13.79
C TYR A 74 14.03 -5.58 14.54
N SER A 75 14.01 -6.75 13.89
CA SER A 75 13.56 -7.98 14.56
C SER A 75 14.45 -8.38 15.74
N ARG A 76 15.74 -8.02 15.69
CA ARG A 76 16.72 -8.33 16.75
C ARG A 76 16.77 -7.29 17.85
N HIS A 77 16.69 -6.00 17.51
CA HIS A 77 16.98 -4.89 18.42
C HIS A 77 15.73 -4.05 18.76
N GLY A 78 14.62 -4.28 18.07
CA GLY A 78 13.40 -3.48 18.19
C GLY A 78 13.46 -2.18 17.40
N ARG A 79 12.53 -1.27 17.72
CA ARG A 79 12.41 0.04 17.08
C ARG A 79 13.59 0.93 17.45
N ASP A 80 14.30 1.43 16.44
CA ASP A 80 15.38 2.40 16.60
C ASP A 80 15.18 3.63 15.68
N PRO A 81 14.64 4.75 16.21
CA PRO A 81 14.44 5.97 15.43
C PRO A 81 15.76 6.71 15.09
N ALA A 82 16.88 6.30 15.69
CA ALA A 82 18.21 6.86 15.51
C ALA A 82 19.20 5.84 14.88
N PHE A 83 18.67 4.82 14.19
CA PHE A 83 19.42 3.68 13.65
C PHE A 83 20.74 4.04 12.94
N THR A 84 20.76 5.13 12.17
CA THR A 84 21.96 5.54 11.42
C THR A 84 22.89 6.51 12.14
N GLU A 85 22.53 6.94 13.35
CA GLU A 85 23.30 7.93 14.13
C GLU A 85 24.48 7.27 14.84
N ALA A 86 24.27 6.09 15.42
CA ALA A 86 25.27 5.36 16.20
C ALA A 86 25.28 3.85 15.92
N GLY A 87 26.22 3.14 16.56
CA GLY A 87 26.30 1.68 16.49
C GLY A 87 26.54 1.09 15.09
N PRO A 88 26.14 -0.17 14.86
CA PRO A 88 26.32 -0.87 13.59
C PRO A 88 25.58 -0.21 12.42
N GLY A 89 24.48 0.49 12.67
CA GLY A 89 23.64 1.11 11.64
C GLY A 89 24.27 2.34 10.96
N ARG A 90 25.34 2.91 11.52
CA ARG A 90 26.09 4.05 10.93
C ARG A 90 26.49 3.85 9.47
N ARG A 91 26.70 2.61 9.02
CA ARG A 91 27.02 2.33 7.61
C ARG A 91 25.93 2.75 6.62
N PHE A 92 24.67 2.85 7.07
CA PHE A 92 23.54 3.28 6.25
C PHE A 92 23.27 4.79 6.35
N ARG A 93 24.13 5.56 7.03
CA ARG A 93 23.98 7.01 7.22
C ARG A 93 23.92 7.77 5.90
N ASP A 94 24.78 7.45 4.94
CA ASP A 94 24.79 8.15 3.65
C ASP A 94 23.53 7.85 2.84
N LEU A 95 23.03 6.61 2.94
CA LEU A 95 21.79 6.20 2.32
C LEU A 95 20.60 6.94 2.93
N HIS A 96 20.52 7.01 4.27
CA HIS A 96 19.51 7.78 4.99
C HIS A 96 19.55 9.26 4.60
N ALA A 97 20.73 9.88 4.66
CA ALA A 97 20.91 11.29 4.32
C ALA A 97 20.54 11.60 2.86
N ARG A 98 20.84 10.69 1.92
CA ARG A 98 20.43 10.82 0.51
C ARG A 98 18.90 10.83 0.38
N HIS A 99 18.21 9.85 0.98
CA HIS A 99 16.76 9.74 0.86
C HIS A 99 16.03 10.85 1.63
N LEU A 100 16.57 11.29 2.76
CA LEU A 100 16.03 12.44 3.49
C LEU A 100 16.10 13.73 2.66
N ARG A 101 17.20 13.95 1.92
CA ARG A 101 17.30 15.08 0.98
C ARG A 101 16.27 15.02 -0.15
N LEU A 102 15.97 13.83 -0.66
CA LEU A 102 14.96 13.63 -1.71
C LEU A 102 13.53 13.88 -1.20
N LEU A 103 13.30 13.72 0.11
CA LEU A 103 12.04 14.03 0.76
C LEU A 103 11.84 15.52 1.05
N GLU A 104 12.88 16.36 0.94
CA GLU A 104 12.81 17.77 1.32
C GLU A 104 11.77 18.50 0.47
N TRP A 105 10.89 19.25 1.14
CA TRP A 105 9.85 20.04 0.51
C TRP A 105 10.47 21.20 -0.28
N PRO A 106 10.19 21.33 -1.59
CA PRO A 106 10.70 22.44 -2.37
C PRO A 106 9.86 23.70 -2.15
N GLY A 107 10.54 24.82 -1.93
CA GLY A 107 9.91 26.14 -1.89
C GLY A 107 9.35 26.51 -0.51
N ARG A 108 8.31 27.36 -0.52
CA ARG A 108 7.76 27.93 0.71
C ARG A 108 7.00 26.86 1.50
N PRO A 109 7.14 26.81 2.84
CA PRO A 109 6.33 25.94 3.70
C PRO A 109 4.85 25.98 3.37
N GLN A 110 4.23 24.81 3.21
CA GLN A 110 2.79 24.66 3.10
C GLN A 110 2.33 23.55 4.04
N ASP A 111 1.53 23.89 5.07
CA ASP A 111 1.20 22.93 6.13
C ASP A 111 0.32 21.76 5.67
N ALA A 112 -0.49 21.97 4.62
CA ALA A 112 -1.31 20.91 4.04
C ALA A 112 -0.48 19.87 3.26
N LEU A 113 0.66 20.25 2.68
CA LEU A 113 1.43 19.39 1.77
C LEU A 113 2.81 18.98 2.32
N SER A 114 3.23 19.57 3.43
CA SER A 114 4.55 19.34 4.01
C SER A 114 4.49 19.18 5.51
N VAL A 115 5.43 18.41 6.06
CA VAL A 115 5.59 18.17 7.49
C VAL A 115 6.89 18.82 8.00
N PRO A 116 6.91 19.35 9.23
CA PRO A 116 8.14 19.82 9.84
C PRO A 116 9.07 18.64 10.17
N GLY A 117 10.37 18.87 10.12
CA GLY A 117 11.36 17.96 10.70
C GLY A 117 12.43 18.74 11.48
N GLU A 118 13.68 18.64 11.06
CA GLU A 118 14.79 19.38 11.68
C GLU A 118 14.62 20.91 11.54
N PRO A 119 15.28 21.72 12.39
CA PRO A 119 15.19 23.17 12.31
C PRO A 119 15.44 23.71 10.89
N GLY A 120 14.45 24.44 10.36
CA GLY A 120 14.49 25.02 9.02
C GLY A 120 14.22 24.03 7.86
N LYS A 121 13.94 22.77 8.16
CA LYS A 121 13.63 21.72 7.17
C LYS A 121 12.17 21.30 7.23
N ARG A 122 11.61 21.10 6.05
CA ARG A 122 10.29 20.51 5.84
C ARG A 122 10.40 19.42 4.80
N TYR A 123 9.50 18.46 4.88
CA TYR A 123 9.48 17.30 3.99
C TYR A 123 8.10 17.16 3.37
N HIS A 124 8.02 16.51 2.21
CA HIS A 124 6.74 16.10 1.63
C HIS A 124 5.91 15.28 2.63
N LEU A 125 4.63 15.64 2.80
CA LEU A 125 3.69 14.83 3.57
C LEU A 125 3.34 13.55 2.81
N ILE A 126 2.99 13.70 1.53
CA ILE A 126 2.74 12.58 0.60
C ILE A 126 3.86 12.55 -0.43
N LEU A 127 4.38 11.35 -0.71
CA LEU A 127 5.48 11.15 -1.65
C LEU A 127 5.16 11.72 -3.05
N PRO A 128 6.12 12.42 -3.69
CA PRO A 128 6.02 12.85 -5.08
C PRO A 128 5.61 11.75 -6.06
N SER A 129 6.09 10.52 -5.86
CA SER A 129 5.78 9.37 -6.71
C SER A 129 4.30 8.99 -6.72
N PHE A 130 3.56 9.28 -5.64
CA PHE A 130 2.11 9.07 -5.62
C PHE A 130 1.38 10.13 -6.46
N PHE A 131 1.78 11.39 -6.37
CA PHE A 131 1.23 12.45 -7.22
C PHE A 131 1.52 12.22 -8.70
N ARG A 132 2.74 11.75 -9.00
CA ARG A 132 3.13 11.32 -10.35
C ARG A 132 2.23 10.20 -10.89
N LEU A 133 1.82 9.24 -10.05
CA LEU A 133 0.86 8.20 -10.42
C LEU A 133 -0.50 8.80 -10.82
N LEU A 134 -1.07 9.69 -10.00
CA LEU A 134 -2.38 10.31 -10.30
C LEU A 134 -2.36 11.07 -11.64
N ASP A 135 -1.32 11.88 -11.84
CA ASP A 135 -1.10 12.65 -13.06
C ASP A 135 -0.94 11.74 -14.29
N ALA A 136 -0.14 10.66 -14.17
CA ALA A 136 0.06 9.70 -15.26
C ALA A 136 -1.24 8.96 -15.63
N LEU A 137 -1.97 8.44 -14.64
CA LEU A 137 -3.22 7.71 -14.90
C LEU A 137 -4.27 8.63 -15.54
N HIS A 138 -4.36 9.88 -15.10
CA HIS A 138 -5.25 10.87 -15.71
C HIS A 138 -4.88 11.17 -17.16
N ARG A 139 -3.60 11.45 -17.44
CA ARG A 139 -3.12 11.73 -18.82
C ARG A 139 -3.29 10.53 -19.76
N ASP A 140 -3.18 9.32 -19.23
CA ASP A 140 -3.41 8.09 -19.97
C ASP A 140 -4.92 7.82 -20.21
N GLY A 141 -5.82 8.69 -19.74
CA GLY A 141 -7.28 8.51 -19.84
C GLY A 141 -7.78 7.30 -19.06
N ARG A 142 -7.05 6.87 -18.02
CA ARG A 142 -7.39 5.70 -17.23
C ARG A 142 -8.62 5.99 -16.38
N ALA A 143 -9.59 5.09 -16.36
CA ALA A 143 -10.59 5.05 -15.31
C ALA A 143 -9.97 4.46 -14.04
N PHE A 144 -9.96 5.23 -12.95
CA PHE A 144 -9.46 4.75 -11.67
C PHE A 144 -10.12 5.45 -10.47
N ALA A 145 -9.99 4.83 -9.30
CA ALA A 145 -10.31 5.42 -8.01
C ALA A 145 -9.21 5.08 -6.98
N VAL A 146 -9.09 5.90 -5.94
CA VAL A 146 -8.13 5.69 -4.85
C VAL A 146 -8.86 5.59 -3.51
N VAL A 147 -8.58 4.52 -2.79
CA VAL A 147 -9.10 4.26 -1.46
C VAL A 147 -7.92 4.21 -0.50
N PHE A 148 -7.70 5.28 0.27
CA PHE A 148 -6.70 5.24 1.33
C PHE A 148 -7.13 4.28 2.45
N ARG A 149 -6.19 3.49 2.93
CA ARG A 149 -6.39 2.49 3.98
C ARG A 149 -5.37 2.73 5.08
N THR A 150 -5.78 2.73 6.33
CA THR A 150 -4.81 2.81 7.43
C THR A 150 -5.40 2.25 8.71
N PHE A 151 -4.56 1.70 9.56
CA PHE A 151 -4.94 1.41 10.94
C PHE A 151 -4.85 2.64 11.85
N GLY A 152 -4.10 3.66 11.45
CA GLY A 152 -3.83 4.87 12.23
C GLY A 152 -4.88 5.96 12.06
N THR A 153 -4.50 7.19 12.37
CA THR A 153 -5.37 8.37 12.39
C THR A 153 -5.01 9.42 11.32
N ASP A 154 -4.11 9.09 10.40
CA ASP A 154 -3.55 10.03 9.42
C ASP A 154 -4.49 10.36 8.24
N LEU A 155 -5.63 9.68 8.10
CA LEU A 155 -6.53 9.84 6.95
C LEU A 155 -6.99 11.28 6.68
N PRO A 156 -7.52 12.04 7.66
CA PRO A 156 -8.00 13.40 7.37
C PRO A 156 -6.90 14.28 6.80
N ARG A 157 -5.68 14.13 7.32
CA ARG A 157 -4.52 14.90 6.90
C ARG A 157 -4.06 14.50 5.49
N ALA A 158 -4.02 13.20 5.19
CA ALA A 158 -3.67 12.72 3.86
C ALA A 158 -4.70 13.15 2.80
N LEU A 159 -6.00 13.04 3.10
CA LEU A 159 -7.07 13.47 2.20
C LEU A 159 -7.01 14.98 1.93
N GLN A 160 -6.79 15.80 2.96
CA GLN A 160 -6.60 17.25 2.79
C GLN A 160 -5.37 17.58 1.94
N ALA A 161 -4.29 16.83 2.09
CA ALA A 161 -3.09 17.01 1.28
C ALA A 161 -3.34 16.70 -0.19
N VAL A 162 -4.01 15.59 -0.49
CA VAL A 162 -4.38 15.25 -1.88
C VAL A 162 -5.33 16.29 -2.46
N SER A 163 -6.36 16.71 -1.72
CA SER A 163 -7.26 17.79 -2.17
C SER A 163 -6.49 19.06 -2.51
N SER A 164 -5.57 19.48 -1.65
CA SER A 164 -4.76 20.68 -1.89
C SER A 164 -3.85 20.53 -3.11
N ALA A 165 -3.30 19.34 -3.34
CA ALA A 165 -2.48 19.06 -4.50
C ALA A 165 -3.31 19.08 -5.81
N LEU A 166 -4.52 18.51 -5.77
CA LEU A 166 -5.49 18.56 -6.87
C LEU A 166 -6.03 19.98 -7.11
N ASP A 167 -5.98 20.89 -6.14
CA ASP A 167 -6.22 22.32 -6.36
C ASP A 167 -5.01 23.05 -6.98
N GLY A 168 -4.00 22.31 -7.44
CA GLY A 168 -2.80 22.83 -8.08
C GLY A 168 -1.80 23.49 -7.12
N GLN A 169 -1.92 23.27 -5.81
CA GLN A 169 -1.06 23.91 -4.81
C GLN A 169 0.31 23.22 -4.65
N HIS A 170 0.49 22.03 -5.22
CA HIS A 170 1.76 21.32 -5.15
C HIS A 170 2.78 21.89 -6.16
N PRO A 171 3.93 22.46 -5.72
CA PRO A 171 4.83 23.23 -6.59
C PRO A 171 5.47 22.40 -7.71
N GLN A 172 5.74 21.11 -7.47
CA GLN A 172 6.28 20.20 -8.50
C GLN A 172 5.21 19.56 -9.39
N PHE A 173 3.94 19.57 -8.96
CA PHE A 173 2.85 18.92 -9.69
C PHE A 173 1.68 19.90 -9.95
N PRO A 174 1.93 21.07 -10.57
CA PRO A 174 0.88 22.06 -10.80
C PRO A 174 -0.20 21.59 -11.78
N ALA A 175 0.10 20.59 -12.62
CA ALA A 175 -0.84 19.99 -13.57
C ALA A 175 -1.90 19.09 -12.90
N LEU A 176 -1.74 18.77 -11.61
CA LEU A 176 -2.78 18.03 -10.87
C LEU A 176 -4.13 18.76 -10.82
N ARG A 177 -4.15 20.08 -11.06
CA ARG A 177 -5.39 20.85 -11.24
C ARG A 177 -6.30 20.34 -12.34
N ASP A 178 -5.72 19.65 -13.32
CA ASP A 178 -6.44 19.09 -14.46
C ASP A 178 -7.02 17.69 -14.14
N VAL A 179 -6.53 17.05 -13.06
CA VAL A 179 -7.01 15.75 -12.60
C VAL A 179 -8.35 15.90 -11.89
N ALA A 180 -9.43 15.77 -12.65
CA ALA A 180 -10.81 15.87 -12.14
C ALA A 180 -11.23 14.62 -11.34
N LEU A 181 -10.70 14.46 -10.13
CA LEU A 181 -11.11 13.44 -9.16
C LEU A 181 -11.68 14.11 -7.91
N PRO A 182 -12.96 13.87 -7.56
CA PRO A 182 -13.48 14.38 -6.29
C PRO A 182 -12.76 13.70 -5.12
N VAL A 183 -12.48 14.48 -4.06
CA VAL A 183 -11.91 13.96 -2.82
C VAL A 183 -12.98 14.00 -1.74
N ASP A 184 -13.37 12.84 -1.22
CA ASP A 184 -14.21 12.74 -0.04
C ASP A 184 -13.34 12.89 1.22
N LEU A 185 -13.49 14.04 1.88
CA LEU A 185 -12.76 14.38 3.10
C LEU A 185 -13.34 13.69 4.34
N THR A 186 -14.44 12.94 4.23
CA THR A 186 -15.10 12.25 5.34
C THR A 186 -14.53 10.84 5.48
N PRO A 187 -13.67 10.55 6.48
CA PRO A 187 -13.09 9.23 6.62
C PRO A 187 -14.16 8.20 6.98
N GLY A 188 -14.16 7.08 6.27
CA GLY A 188 -14.91 5.90 6.65
C GLY A 188 -14.17 5.06 7.69
N GLN A 189 -14.83 4.01 8.16
CA GLN A 189 -14.26 3.00 9.06
C GLN A 189 -14.64 1.60 8.60
N ILE A 190 -13.73 0.66 8.81
CA ILE A 190 -13.95 -0.77 8.58
C ILE A 190 -13.71 -1.48 9.90
N ARG A 191 -14.70 -2.25 10.34
CA ARG A 191 -14.67 -2.99 11.60
C ARG A 191 -14.97 -4.46 11.34
N CYS A 192 -13.97 -5.28 11.62
CA CYS A 192 -14.04 -6.73 11.50
C CYS A 192 -14.51 -7.41 12.79
N SER A 193 -15.19 -8.54 12.64
CA SER A 193 -15.55 -9.47 13.70
C SER A 193 -15.47 -10.91 13.17
N LYS A 194 -15.70 -11.91 14.03
CA LYS A 194 -15.76 -13.32 13.60
C LYS A 194 -16.89 -13.60 12.61
N ARG A 195 -17.93 -12.76 12.57
CA ARG A 195 -19.16 -13.00 11.79
C ARG A 195 -19.21 -12.19 10.50
N GLU A 196 -18.66 -10.98 10.53
CA GLU A 196 -18.81 -10.02 9.44
C GLU A 196 -17.75 -8.93 9.49
N VAL A 197 -17.59 -8.27 8.34
CA VAL A 197 -16.94 -6.97 8.20
C VAL A 197 -18.03 -5.92 8.01
N VAL A 198 -17.93 -4.81 8.74
CA VAL A 198 -18.82 -3.66 8.64
C VAL A 198 -18.03 -2.46 8.15
N LEU A 199 -18.52 -1.83 7.08
CA LEU A 199 -18.03 -0.56 6.55
C LEU A 199 -19.03 0.54 6.90
N THR A 200 -18.53 1.67 7.37
CA THR A 200 -19.34 2.87 7.65
C THR A 200 -18.67 4.11 7.08
N GLN A 201 -19.41 4.97 6.38
CA GLN A 201 -18.94 6.28 5.94
C GLN A 201 -20.12 7.25 5.90
N GLY A 202 -20.06 8.34 6.66
CA GLY A 202 -21.22 9.22 6.84
C GLY A 202 -22.45 8.45 7.34
N THR A 203 -23.53 8.47 6.57
CA THR A 203 -24.77 7.71 6.84
C THR A 203 -24.77 6.30 6.25
N GLU A 204 -23.81 5.97 5.38
CA GLU A 204 -23.72 4.67 4.76
C GLU A 204 -23.20 3.63 5.76
N ARG A 205 -23.86 2.47 5.78
CA ARG A 205 -23.44 1.32 6.58
C ARG A 205 -23.68 0.03 5.80
N LEU A 206 -22.60 -0.67 5.48
CA LEU A 206 -22.62 -1.95 4.77
C LEU A 206 -22.03 -3.04 5.63
N ALA A 207 -22.59 -4.24 5.56
CA ALA A 207 -22.20 -5.35 6.40
C ALA A 207 -22.21 -6.67 5.62
N THR A 208 -21.18 -7.50 5.78
CA THR A 208 -20.99 -8.72 4.98
C THR A 208 -21.76 -9.94 5.50
N ARG A 209 -22.51 -9.82 6.60
CA ARG A 209 -23.18 -10.97 7.23
C ARG A 209 -24.17 -11.67 6.30
N GLU A 210 -24.90 -10.90 5.50
CA GLU A 210 -25.91 -11.42 4.58
C GLU A 210 -25.33 -11.70 3.19
N ASP A 211 -24.38 -10.87 2.76
CA ASP A 211 -23.76 -10.97 1.45
C ASP A 211 -22.35 -10.38 1.51
N ARG A 212 -21.34 -11.25 1.35
CA ARG A 212 -19.93 -10.83 1.39
C ARG A 212 -19.51 -10.07 0.14
N ARG A 213 -20.32 -10.11 -0.93
CA ARG A 213 -20.11 -9.35 -2.16
C ARG A 213 -20.45 -7.88 -2.03
N LYS A 214 -21.26 -7.48 -1.04
CA LYS A 214 -21.62 -6.07 -0.80
C LYS A 214 -20.40 -5.15 -0.74
N LEU A 215 -19.33 -5.56 -0.06
CA LEU A 215 -18.11 -4.75 0.04
C LEU A 215 -17.27 -4.76 -1.23
N TYR A 216 -17.25 -5.88 -1.97
CA TYR A 216 -16.66 -5.90 -3.31
C TYR A 216 -17.36 -4.88 -4.21
N ASN A 217 -18.68 -5.01 -4.36
CA ASN A 217 -19.50 -4.12 -5.19
C ASN A 217 -19.32 -2.64 -4.79
N TYR A 218 -19.30 -2.35 -3.49
CA TYR A 218 -19.07 -1.00 -2.97
C TYR A 218 -17.73 -0.41 -3.43
N PHE A 219 -16.63 -1.15 -3.24
CA PHE A 219 -15.32 -0.67 -3.66
C PHE A 219 -15.17 -0.63 -5.18
N SER A 220 -15.80 -1.55 -5.92
CA SER A 220 -15.80 -1.55 -7.39
C SER A 220 -16.54 -0.35 -7.97
N SER A 221 -17.60 0.12 -7.31
CA SER A 221 -18.34 1.33 -7.71
C SER A 221 -17.76 2.62 -7.12
N PHE A 222 -16.77 2.55 -6.23
CA PHE A 222 -16.20 3.71 -5.54
C PHE A 222 -15.54 4.68 -6.53
N GLU A 223 -15.93 5.95 -6.53
CA GLU A 223 -15.43 6.99 -7.43
C GLU A 223 -14.55 8.02 -6.69
N GLY A 224 -13.60 8.61 -7.42
CA GLY A 224 -12.72 9.64 -6.87
C GLY A 224 -11.70 9.10 -5.87
N ILE A 225 -11.47 9.87 -4.80
CA ILE A 225 -10.50 9.59 -3.76
C ILE A 225 -11.20 9.69 -2.40
N GLY A 226 -11.06 8.66 -1.56
CA GLY A 226 -11.51 8.71 -0.17
C GLY A 226 -10.67 7.78 0.69
N GLY A 227 -11.12 7.46 1.90
CA GLY A 227 -10.36 6.56 2.74
C GLY A 227 -11.08 5.99 3.95
N PHE A 228 -10.56 4.86 4.43
CA PHE A 228 -11.16 4.07 5.51
C PHE A 228 -10.12 3.72 6.56
N GLN A 229 -10.48 3.94 7.83
CA GLN A 229 -9.70 3.45 8.95
C GLN A 229 -10.03 1.97 9.19
N ASP A 230 -9.05 1.10 9.03
CA ASP A 230 -9.10 -0.32 9.28
C ASP A 230 -9.08 -0.68 10.78
N HIS A 231 -9.39 -1.93 11.11
CA HIS A 231 -9.60 -2.38 12.49
C HIS A 231 -8.30 -2.90 13.16
N PHE A 232 -7.46 -1.98 13.67
CA PHE A 232 -6.17 -2.35 14.27
C PHE A 232 -6.30 -3.38 15.39
N ASP A 233 -7.22 -3.16 16.34
CA ASP A 233 -7.42 -4.06 17.48
C ASP A 233 -7.82 -5.47 17.03
N TRP A 234 -8.49 -5.61 15.89
CA TRP A 234 -8.81 -6.92 15.32
C TRP A 234 -7.56 -7.59 14.75
N TRP A 235 -6.71 -6.85 14.04
CA TRP A 235 -5.45 -7.38 13.52
C TRP A 235 -4.51 -7.83 14.65
N ALA A 236 -4.37 -7.01 15.70
CA ALA A 236 -3.58 -7.34 16.88
C ALA A 236 -4.09 -8.59 17.62
N ARG A 237 -5.41 -8.73 17.81
CA ARG A 237 -6.02 -9.93 18.43
C ARG A 237 -5.86 -11.20 17.58
N ASN A 238 -5.60 -11.06 16.29
CA ASN A 238 -5.32 -12.15 15.37
C ASN A 238 -3.80 -12.26 15.07
N GLN A 239 -2.97 -11.84 16.02
CA GLN A 239 -1.52 -12.03 16.02
C GLN A 239 -0.82 -11.40 14.82
N PHE A 240 -1.36 -10.30 14.28
CA PHE A 240 -0.82 -9.61 13.10
C PHE A 240 -0.76 -10.47 11.82
N SER A 241 -1.48 -11.59 11.80
CA SER A 241 -1.59 -12.47 10.62
C SER A 241 -2.55 -11.92 9.57
N SER A 242 -2.48 -12.51 8.37
CA SER A 242 -3.41 -12.20 7.27
C SER A 242 -4.88 -12.28 7.72
N LYS A 243 -5.26 -13.23 8.58
CA LYS A 243 -6.66 -13.42 9.03
C LYS A 243 -7.23 -12.21 9.80
N GLY A 244 -6.36 -11.44 10.42
CA GLY A 244 -6.72 -10.19 11.10
C GLY A 244 -6.58 -8.95 10.23
N GLY A 245 -5.97 -9.08 9.06
CA GLY A 245 -5.54 -7.97 8.21
C GLY A 245 -6.69 -7.18 7.59
N LYS A 246 -6.31 -6.15 6.83
CA LYS A 246 -7.21 -5.31 6.05
C LYS A 246 -7.94 -6.19 5.02
N PRO A 247 -9.27 -6.32 5.09
CA PRO A 247 -9.98 -7.22 4.20
C PRO A 247 -10.01 -6.67 2.77
N LEU A 248 -9.73 -7.55 1.81
CA LEU A 248 -9.75 -7.27 0.37
C LEU A 248 -10.48 -8.40 -0.35
N TRP A 249 -11.36 -8.03 -1.28
CA TRP A 249 -12.10 -8.97 -2.13
C TRP A 249 -11.72 -8.76 -3.59
N ILE A 250 -11.47 -9.85 -4.29
CA ILE A 250 -11.13 -9.88 -5.71
C ILE A 250 -12.13 -10.79 -6.41
N ASP A 251 -12.73 -10.32 -7.50
CA ASP A 251 -13.50 -11.16 -8.41
C ASP A 251 -12.79 -11.31 -9.75
N PRO A 252 -12.13 -12.46 -10.01
CA PRO A 252 -11.52 -12.74 -11.31
C PRO A 252 -12.52 -12.78 -12.47
N HIS A 253 -13.81 -12.95 -12.20
CA HIS A 253 -14.87 -13.02 -13.21
C HIS A 253 -15.45 -11.65 -13.57
N ASP A 254 -14.99 -10.59 -12.90
CA ASP A 254 -15.34 -9.22 -13.27
C ASP A 254 -14.39 -8.74 -14.38
N PRO A 255 -14.87 -8.61 -15.63
CA PRO A 255 -14.01 -8.24 -16.75
C PRO A 255 -13.62 -6.75 -16.72
N ASP A 256 -14.17 -5.98 -15.78
CA ASP A 256 -14.16 -4.52 -15.83
C ASP A 256 -13.33 -3.89 -14.73
N ILE A 257 -13.00 -4.61 -13.67
CA ILE A 257 -12.36 -4.06 -12.47
C ILE A 257 -11.04 -4.77 -12.17
N HIS A 258 -10.05 -4.01 -11.72
CA HIS A 258 -8.82 -4.53 -11.14
C HIS A 258 -8.49 -3.78 -9.85
N HIS A 259 -8.58 -4.49 -8.74
CA HIS A 259 -8.17 -3.98 -7.43
C HIS A 259 -6.69 -4.21 -7.20
N ILE A 260 -5.97 -3.16 -6.78
CA ILE A 260 -4.55 -3.25 -6.39
C ILE A 260 -4.39 -2.65 -5.00
N PHE A 261 -3.88 -3.42 -4.06
CA PHE A 261 -3.56 -3.01 -2.70
C PHE A 261 -2.05 -2.78 -2.57
N ILE A 262 -1.67 -1.58 -2.16
CA ILE A 262 -0.29 -1.13 -2.01
C ILE A 262 -0.04 -0.82 -0.54
N ASP A 263 0.88 -1.54 0.09
CA ASP A 263 1.15 -1.43 1.52
C ASP A 263 2.57 -1.89 1.84
N ASP A 264 3.29 -1.15 2.68
CA ASP A 264 4.66 -1.46 3.08
C ASP A 264 4.75 -2.75 3.91
N ASN A 265 3.66 -3.24 4.51
CA ASN A 265 3.57 -4.42 5.37
C ASN A 265 2.95 -5.67 4.71
N ILE A 266 2.79 -5.66 3.38
CA ILE A 266 2.50 -6.91 2.65
C ILE A 266 3.74 -7.80 2.66
N ARG A 267 3.61 -9.03 3.16
CA ARG A 267 4.68 -10.05 3.21
C ARG A 267 4.17 -11.37 2.61
N LEU A 268 5.10 -12.19 2.11
CA LEU A 268 4.78 -13.52 1.58
C LEU A 268 4.51 -14.57 2.67
N ASP A 269 4.79 -14.23 3.94
CA ASP A 269 4.42 -15.04 5.09
C ASP A 269 3.05 -14.61 5.60
N ASP A 270 2.04 -15.47 5.45
CA ASP A 270 0.67 -15.17 5.88
C ASP A 270 0.51 -15.10 7.42
N GLY A 271 1.50 -15.59 8.17
CA GLY A 271 1.59 -15.43 9.62
C GLY A 271 1.90 -13.99 10.04
N ASP A 272 2.49 -13.19 9.16
CA ASP A 272 2.95 -11.82 9.42
C ASP A 272 2.74 -10.93 8.19
N THR A 273 1.48 -10.58 7.90
CA THR A 273 1.12 -9.76 6.74
C THR A 273 -0.16 -8.99 7.01
N ILE A 274 -0.29 -7.83 6.37
CA ILE A 274 -1.29 -6.83 6.75
C ILE A 274 -2.61 -6.93 5.99
N VAL A 275 -2.67 -7.68 4.89
CA VAL A 275 -3.88 -7.80 4.06
C VAL A 275 -4.51 -9.18 4.22
N HIS A 276 -5.84 -9.22 4.25
CA HIS A 276 -6.64 -10.43 4.17
C HIS A 276 -7.29 -10.58 2.79
N PRO A 277 -6.59 -11.17 1.81
CA PRO A 277 -7.13 -11.33 0.47
C PRO A 277 -8.15 -12.47 0.40
N GLN A 278 -9.24 -12.21 -0.31
CA GLN A 278 -10.32 -13.15 -0.56
C GLN A 278 -10.71 -13.12 -2.04
N VAL A 279 -10.93 -14.29 -2.64
CA VAL A 279 -11.20 -14.45 -4.08
C VAL A 279 -12.55 -15.13 -4.28
N PHE A 280 -13.39 -14.61 -5.17
CA PHE A 280 -14.62 -15.29 -5.60
C PHE A 280 -14.30 -16.39 -6.60
N SER A 281 -14.75 -17.62 -6.33
CA SER A 281 -14.43 -18.79 -7.16
C SER A 281 -15.30 -18.92 -8.42
N GLU A 282 -16.48 -18.28 -8.44
CA GLU A 282 -17.45 -18.43 -9.52
C GLU A 282 -18.13 -17.09 -9.80
N GLN A 283 -18.59 -16.92 -11.04
CA GLN A 283 -19.28 -15.72 -11.48
C GLN A 283 -20.55 -15.47 -10.64
N GLY A 284 -20.64 -14.28 -10.04
CA GLY A 284 -21.79 -13.90 -9.21
C GLY A 284 -21.84 -14.54 -7.83
N SER A 285 -20.82 -15.32 -7.43
CA SER A 285 -20.75 -15.89 -6.08
C SER A 285 -20.74 -14.81 -5.00
N SER A 286 -21.45 -15.08 -3.91
CA SER A 286 -21.45 -14.27 -2.68
C SER A 286 -20.48 -14.78 -1.61
N SER A 287 -19.79 -15.89 -1.88
CA SER A 287 -18.94 -16.60 -0.93
C SER A 287 -17.50 -16.68 -1.44
N PRO A 288 -16.62 -15.74 -1.05
CA PRO A 288 -15.23 -15.77 -1.44
C PRO A 288 -14.43 -16.72 -0.53
N ARG A 289 -13.34 -17.28 -1.06
CA ARG A 289 -12.35 -18.04 -0.28
C ARG A 289 -11.20 -17.14 0.13
N SER A 290 -10.66 -17.31 1.34
CA SER A 290 -9.38 -16.69 1.70
C SER A 290 -8.25 -17.35 0.90
N VAL A 291 -7.28 -16.55 0.46
CA VAL A 291 -6.15 -17.01 -0.35
C VAL A 291 -4.84 -16.61 0.32
N PRO A 292 -3.71 -17.31 0.09
CA PRO A 292 -2.43 -16.86 0.59
C PRO A 292 -1.99 -15.58 -0.13
N THR A 293 -1.22 -14.73 0.53
CA THR A 293 -0.70 -13.47 -0.07
C THR A 293 0.09 -13.76 -1.35
N SER A 294 0.80 -14.88 -1.40
CA SER A 294 1.57 -15.32 -2.55
C SER A 294 0.73 -15.54 -3.82
N GLU A 295 -0.55 -15.88 -3.70
CA GLU A 295 -1.45 -16.08 -4.85
C GLU A 295 -1.67 -14.76 -5.60
N LEU A 296 -1.67 -13.62 -4.90
CA LEU A 296 -2.00 -12.30 -5.48
C LEU A 296 -0.82 -11.32 -5.47
N TYR A 297 0.37 -11.75 -5.04
CA TYR A 297 1.54 -10.89 -4.96
C TYR A 297 2.00 -10.43 -6.34
N ASN A 298 2.19 -9.12 -6.53
CA ASN A 298 2.40 -8.45 -7.82
C ASN A 298 1.28 -8.65 -8.84
N ILE A 299 0.09 -9.06 -8.41
CA ILE A 299 -1.12 -9.16 -9.23
C ILE A 299 -2.16 -8.18 -8.69
N CYS A 300 -2.56 -8.36 -7.44
CA CYS A 300 -3.45 -7.44 -6.71
C CYS A 300 -2.80 -6.88 -5.43
N LEU A 301 -1.62 -7.37 -5.03
CA LEU A 301 -0.95 -6.98 -3.79
C LEU A 301 0.48 -6.51 -4.08
N VAL A 302 0.86 -5.34 -3.58
CA VAL A 302 2.18 -4.73 -3.78
C VAL A 302 2.79 -4.36 -2.44
N GLN A 303 3.92 -4.98 -2.11
CA GLN A 303 4.76 -4.52 -1.00
C GLN A 303 5.54 -3.26 -1.41
N THR A 304 5.36 -2.17 -0.66
CA THR A 304 6.07 -0.91 -0.94
C THR A 304 7.55 -0.99 -0.60
N ASN A 305 8.41 -0.58 -1.52
CA ASN A 305 9.81 -0.25 -1.27
C ASN A 305 9.93 1.26 -1.07
N LEU A 306 9.93 1.70 0.19
CA LEU A 306 9.92 3.13 0.49
C LEU A 306 11.14 3.87 -0.09
N LEU A 307 12.32 3.25 -0.11
CA LEU A 307 13.52 3.88 -0.67
C LEU A 307 13.38 4.13 -2.17
N GLU A 308 12.86 3.15 -2.92
CA GLU A 308 12.57 3.33 -4.34
C GLU A 308 11.43 4.34 -4.57
N ALA A 309 10.36 4.28 -3.76
CA ALA A 309 9.24 5.22 -3.85
C ALA A 309 9.66 6.67 -3.59
N ILE A 310 10.69 6.90 -2.76
CA ILE A 310 11.32 8.22 -2.55
C ILE A 310 12.23 8.59 -3.71
N ALA A 311 13.01 7.64 -4.24
CA ALA A 311 14.06 7.92 -5.21
C ALA A 311 13.60 7.98 -6.67
N ASP A 312 12.41 7.46 -6.97
CA ASP A 312 11.90 7.31 -8.31
C ASP A 312 10.43 7.71 -8.39
N GLU A 313 10.16 8.81 -9.08
CA GLU A 313 8.80 9.36 -9.22
C GLU A 313 7.85 8.39 -9.96
N ASP A 314 8.34 7.53 -10.84
CA ASP A 314 7.51 6.57 -11.57
C ASP A 314 7.33 5.23 -10.82
N TYR A 315 7.80 5.12 -9.56
CA TYR A 315 7.76 3.88 -8.77
C TYR A 315 6.37 3.21 -8.75
N PHE A 316 5.34 3.93 -8.28
CA PHE A 316 4.00 3.35 -8.18
C PHE A 316 3.37 3.08 -9.56
N LEU A 317 3.71 3.88 -10.58
CA LEU A 317 3.27 3.64 -11.95
C LEU A 317 3.80 2.30 -12.47
N ARG A 318 5.08 1.97 -12.20
CA ARG A 318 5.65 0.66 -12.54
C ARG A 318 5.01 -0.47 -11.74
N CYS A 319 4.70 -0.26 -10.46
CA CYS A 319 3.98 -1.24 -9.66
C CYS A 319 2.61 -1.58 -10.27
N VAL A 320 1.82 -0.56 -10.64
CA VAL A 320 0.51 -0.74 -11.28
C VAL A 320 0.63 -1.47 -12.61
N ARG A 321 1.56 -1.07 -13.48
CA ARG A 321 1.78 -1.75 -14.78
C ARG A 321 2.14 -3.23 -14.59
N ARG A 322 3.03 -3.54 -13.64
CA ARG A 322 3.39 -4.92 -13.30
C ARG A 322 2.18 -5.73 -12.83
N CYS A 323 1.32 -5.13 -12.01
CA CYS A 323 0.07 -5.75 -11.59
C CYS A 323 -0.84 -6.04 -12.78
N GLU A 324 -1.08 -5.07 -13.68
CA GLU A 324 -1.91 -5.25 -14.86
C GLU A 324 -1.39 -6.39 -15.76
N GLU A 325 -0.08 -6.39 -16.07
CA GLU A 325 0.57 -7.44 -16.88
C GLU A 325 0.45 -8.84 -16.27
N ASN A 326 0.56 -8.94 -14.94
CA ASN A 326 0.45 -10.22 -14.25
C ASN A 326 -1.01 -10.65 -14.07
N TYR A 327 -1.95 -9.71 -13.99
CA TYR A 327 -3.36 -10.03 -13.81
C TYR A 327 -3.94 -10.70 -15.05
N ASP A 328 -3.58 -10.24 -16.25
CA ASP A 328 -3.99 -10.91 -17.49
C ASP A 328 -3.50 -12.37 -17.56
N ARG A 329 -2.29 -12.65 -17.06
CA ARG A 329 -1.76 -14.02 -16.95
C ARG A 329 -2.52 -14.85 -15.91
N TYR A 330 -2.82 -14.25 -14.77
CA TYR A 330 -3.58 -14.89 -13.69
C TYR A 330 -4.96 -15.34 -14.17
N LEU A 331 -5.69 -14.45 -14.86
CA LEU A 331 -7.01 -14.74 -15.41
C LEU A 331 -6.97 -15.87 -16.46
N ALA A 332 -5.99 -15.82 -17.38
CA ALA A 332 -5.82 -16.86 -18.40
C ALA A 332 -5.50 -18.25 -17.81
N CYS A 333 -4.84 -18.32 -16.65
CA CYS A 333 -4.63 -19.58 -15.93
C CYS A 333 -5.94 -20.10 -15.31
N MET A 334 -6.74 -19.21 -14.70
CA MET A 334 -8.01 -19.60 -14.09
C MET A 334 -9.02 -20.16 -15.10
N GLU A 335 -9.11 -19.56 -16.30
CA GLU A 335 -9.97 -20.07 -17.37
C GLU A 335 -9.58 -21.49 -17.80
N LYS A 336 -8.28 -21.79 -17.87
CA LYS A 336 -7.78 -23.13 -18.20
C LYS A 336 -8.13 -24.16 -17.14
N ASP A 337 -7.98 -23.82 -15.86
CA ASP A 337 -8.31 -24.71 -14.75
C ASP A 337 -9.81 -25.01 -14.69
N THR A 338 -10.68 -24.05 -15.02
CA THR A 338 -12.12 -24.32 -15.16
C THR A 338 -12.45 -25.24 -16.35
N SER A 339 -11.72 -25.10 -17.46
CA SER A 339 -11.92 -25.93 -18.65
C SER A 339 -11.44 -27.37 -18.48
N SER A 340 -10.36 -27.60 -17.73
CA SER A 340 -9.84 -28.95 -17.46
C SER A 340 -10.72 -29.72 -16.47
N GLN A 341 -11.25 -29.04 -15.44
CA GLN A 341 -12.19 -29.65 -14.49
C GLN A 341 -13.53 -30.07 -15.13
N GLN A 342 -13.94 -29.44 -16.24
CA GLN A 342 -15.13 -29.85 -17.00
C GLN A 342 -14.91 -31.12 -17.85
N TRP A 343 -13.67 -31.45 -18.21
CA TRP A 343 -13.35 -32.64 -19.02
C TRP A 343 -13.07 -33.89 -18.19
N ASP A 344 -12.56 -33.75 -16.97
CA ASP A 344 -12.32 -34.90 -16.07
C ASP A 344 -13.59 -35.37 -15.32
N GLY A 345 -14.72 -34.70 -15.56
CA GLY A 345 -16.03 -35.00 -14.96
C GLY A 345 -17.04 -35.68 -15.90
N GLN A 346 -16.63 -36.10 -17.10
CA GLN A 346 -17.40 -36.93 -18.03
C GLN A 346 -16.81 -38.33 -18.10
#